data_AF-A0AAJ1UVF7-F1
#
_entry.id   AF-A0AAJ1UVF7-F1
#
_cell.length_a   1.000
_cell.length_b   1.000
_cell.length_c   1.000
_cell.angle_alpha   90.00
_cell.angle_beta   90.00
_cell.angle_gamma   90.00
#
_symmetry.space_group_name_H-M   'P 1'
#
loop_
_entity.id
_entity.type
_entity.pdbx_description
1 polymer ?
#
loop_
_entity_poly.entity_id
_entity_poly.type
_entity_poly.pdbx_seq_one_letter_code
_entity_poly.pdbx_strand_id
1 'polypeptide(L)'
;MRPEKIWQDFQRIRRVWPEAELSDSFRHIRINKFPLPRQFNYNSTPLLIKMDLDSDYTQPEAYVDRQLRIWDSYGWKKSRHLDETLTPYEFLQKD
;
A
#
# COMPACT_ATOMS: atom_id res chain seq x y z
N MET A 1 -2.51 4.10 -18.62
CA MET A 1 -3.31 5.02 -17.77
C MET A 1 -2.86 6.47 -17.91
N ARG A 2 -3.78 7.44 -18.04
CA ARG A 2 -3.44 8.88 -18.18
C ARG A 2 -3.16 9.57 -16.82
N PRO A 3 -2.11 10.40 -16.69
CA PRO A 3 -1.77 11.12 -15.45
C PRO A 3 -2.93 11.87 -14.79
N GLU A 4 -3.80 12.51 -15.58
CA GLU A 4 -4.94 13.27 -15.05
C GLU A 4 -5.96 12.37 -14.34
N LYS A 5 -6.16 11.15 -14.85
CA LYS A 5 -7.07 10.17 -14.24
C LYS A 5 -6.51 9.66 -12.91
N ILE A 6 -5.21 9.39 -12.87
CA ILE A 6 -4.51 8.97 -11.64
C ILE A 6 -4.59 10.05 -10.58
N TRP A 7 -4.38 11.31 -10.98
CA TRP A 7 -4.53 12.44 -10.08
C TRP A 7 -5.95 12.55 -9.52
N GLN A 8 -6.99 12.41 -10.37
CA GLN A 8 -8.38 12.43 -9.91
C GLN A 8 -8.69 11.30 -8.93
N ASP A 9 -8.22 10.08 -9.21
CA ASP A 9 -8.41 8.93 -8.32
C ASP A 9 -7.64 9.11 -7.01
N PHE A 10 -6.42 9.64 -7.07
CA PHE A 10 -5.65 10.01 -5.88
C PHE A 10 -6.37 11.08 -5.02
N GLN A 11 -6.98 12.09 -5.64
CA GLN A 11 -7.78 13.08 -4.89
C GLN A 11 -8.98 12.43 -4.18
N ARG A 12 -9.58 11.37 -4.73
CA ARG A 12 -10.62 10.60 -4.04
C ARG A 12 -10.06 9.84 -2.85
N ILE A 13 -8.90 9.21 -3.00
CA ILE A 13 -8.18 8.54 -1.90
C ILE A 13 -7.88 9.54 -0.77
N ARG A 14 -7.39 10.74 -1.10
CA ARG A 14 -7.10 11.79 -0.09
C ARG A 14 -8.31 12.28 0.70
N ARG A 15 -9.54 12.08 0.21
CA ARG A 15 -10.75 12.39 0.99
C ARG A 15 -10.94 11.42 2.16
N VAL A 16 -10.44 10.20 2.03
CA VAL A 16 -10.52 9.14 3.06
C VAL A 16 -9.22 9.07 3.87
N TRP A 17 -8.08 9.23 3.21
CA TRP A 17 -6.73 9.23 3.79
C TRP A 17 -6.01 10.55 3.45
N PRO A 18 -6.24 11.63 4.21
CA PRO A 18 -5.69 12.97 3.90
C PRO A 18 -4.16 13.01 3.82
N GLU A 19 -3.50 12.12 4.55
CA GLU A 19 -2.05 11.92 4.63
C GLU A 19 -1.48 11.03 3.51
N ALA A 20 -2.32 10.57 2.58
CA ALA A 20 -1.85 9.80 1.44
C ALA A 20 -0.91 10.64 0.56
N GLU A 21 0.16 10.01 0.09
CA GLU A 21 1.20 10.59 -0.75
C GLU A 21 1.15 9.91 -2.13
N LEU A 22 1.41 10.67 -3.18
CA LEU A 22 1.54 10.18 -4.55
C LEU A 22 2.96 10.49 -5.01
N SER A 23 3.64 9.52 -5.62
CA SER A 23 4.97 9.73 -6.20
C SER A 23 4.90 10.67 -7.41
N ASP A 24 5.98 11.39 -7.69
CA ASP A 24 6.05 12.31 -8.83
C ASP A 24 5.91 11.57 -10.18
N SER A 25 6.36 10.31 -10.24
CA SER A 25 6.19 9.42 -11.40
C SER A 25 4.77 8.89 -11.59
N PHE A 26 3.82 9.22 -10.70
CA PHE A 26 2.45 8.67 -10.65
C PHE A 26 2.38 7.14 -10.54
N ARG A 27 3.47 6.44 -10.24
CA ARG A 27 3.51 4.96 -10.16
C ARG A 27 3.16 4.43 -8.78
N HIS A 28 3.23 5.25 -7.73
CA HIS A 28 3.08 4.81 -6.35
C HIS A 28 2.16 5.72 -5.55
N ILE A 29 1.27 5.11 -4.76
CA ILE A 29 0.48 5.79 -3.72
C ILE A 29 0.87 5.18 -2.38
N ARG A 30 1.15 6.03 -1.41
CA ARG A 30 1.54 5.64 -0.06
C ARG A 30 0.51 6.14 0.94
N ILE A 31 0.05 5.24 1.82
CA ILE A 31 -0.80 5.58 2.97
C ILE A 31 -0.03 5.18 4.22
N ASN A 32 0.38 6.16 5.02
CA ASN A 32 1.28 5.93 6.15
C ASN A 32 0.63 5.13 7.30
N LYS A 33 -0.69 5.25 7.48
CA LYS A 33 -1.42 4.63 8.59
C LYS A 33 -2.69 3.96 8.09
N PHE A 34 -2.53 2.84 7.38
CA PHE A 34 -3.67 2.01 7.00
C PHE A 34 -4.15 1.19 8.20
N PRO A 35 -5.42 1.31 8.63
CA PRO A 35 -5.94 0.60 9.78
C PRO A 35 -6.03 -0.90 9.49
N LEU A 36 -5.63 -1.71 10.46
CA LEU A 36 -5.64 -3.18 10.34
C LEU A 36 -6.74 -3.81 11.18
N PRO A 37 -7.31 -4.95 10.74
CA PRO A 37 -8.18 -5.76 11.58
C PRO A 37 -7.48 -6.24 12.86
N ARG A 38 -8.26 -6.53 13.92
CA ARG A 38 -7.74 -6.93 15.24
C ARG A 38 -6.93 -8.23 15.27
N GLN A 39 -7.01 -9.03 14.22
CA GLN A 39 -6.26 -10.28 14.08
C GLN A 39 -4.78 -10.08 13.76
N PHE A 40 -4.36 -8.83 13.46
CA PHE A 40 -2.98 -8.48 13.18
C PHE A 40 -2.24 -8.03 14.44
N ASN A 41 -0.90 -8.18 14.45
CA ASN A 41 -0.03 -7.79 15.57
C ASN A 41 0.15 -6.27 15.72
N TYR A 42 -0.28 -5.49 14.72
CA TYR A 42 -0.28 -4.04 14.74
C TYR A 42 -1.69 -3.50 14.48
N ASN A 43 -2.00 -2.34 15.06
CA ASN A 43 -3.26 -1.65 14.83
C ASN A 43 -3.31 -0.94 13.47
N SER A 44 -2.14 -0.65 12.88
CA SER A 44 -2.00 -0.02 11.57
C SER A 44 -0.67 -0.37 10.92
N THR A 45 -0.60 -0.28 9.59
CA THR A 45 0.62 -0.46 8.79
C THR A 45 0.72 0.64 7.73
N PRO A 46 1.92 1.02 7.29
CA PRO A 46 2.09 1.65 5.99
C PRO A 46 1.57 0.72 4.89
N LEU A 47 0.85 1.29 3.92
CA LEU A 47 0.37 0.62 2.71
C LEU A 47 0.96 1.33 1.49
N LEU A 48 1.55 0.56 0.58
CA LEU A 48 2.07 1.02 -0.70
C LEU A 48 1.25 0.39 -1.81
N ILE A 49 0.71 1.21 -2.69
CA ILE A 49 -0.02 0.77 -3.88
C ILE A 49 0.84 1.13 -5.08
N LYS A 50 1.24 0.10 -5.83
CA LYS A 50 1.98 0.23 -7.08
C LYS A 50 1.01 0.12 -8.25
N MET A 51 1.11 1.06 -9.16
CA MET A 51 0.24 1.15 -10.33
C MET A 51 1.06 0.92 -11.59
N ASP A 52 0.53 0.08 -12.47
CA ASP A 52 1.06 -0.07 -13.82
C ASP A 52 0.47 1.03 -14.72
N LEU A 53 1.30 1.99 -15.10
CA LEU A 53 0.87 3.10 -15.96
C LEU A 53 0.76 2.69 -17.41
N ASP A 54 1.39 1.58 -17.78
CA ASP A 54 1.53 1.12 -19.15
C ASP A 54 0.37 0.19 -19.55
N SER A 55 -0.44 -0.26 -18.58
CA SER A 55 -1.59 -1.14 -18.80
C SER A 55 -2.77 -0.79 -17.90
N ASP A 56 -3.91 -0.48 -18.51
CA ASP A 56 -5.19 -0.31 -17.79
C ASP A 56 -5.83 -1.66 -17.39
N TYR A 57 -5.25 -2.80 -17.81
CA TYR A 57 -5.73 -4.15 -17.51
C TYR A 57 -4.98 -4.81 -16.35
N THR A 58 -3.83 -4.27 -15.98
CA THR A 58 -3.05 -4.76 -14.84
C THR A 58 -3.65 -4.20 -13.56
N GLN A 59 -3.99 -5.07 -12.61
CA GLN A 59 -4.48 -4.62 -11.31
C GLN A 59 -3.34 -3.97 -10.51
N PRO A 60 -3.60 -2.88 -9.77
CA PRO A 60 -2.61 -2.34 -8.85
C PRO A 60 -2.19 -3.36 -7.79
N GLU A 61 -0.90 -3.39 -7.48
CA GLU A 61 -0.33 -4.27 -6.46
C GLU A 61 -0.25 -3.52 -5.12
N ALA A 62 -0.57 -4.20 -4.02
CA ALA A 62 -0.60 -3.60 -2.69
C ALA A 62 0.40 -4.31 -1.76
N TYR A 63 1.23 -3.52 -1.09
CA TYR A 63 2.31 -3.99 -0.22
C TYR A 63 2.21 -3.36 1.16
N VAL A 64 2.64 -4.12 2.17
CA VAL A 64 2.57 -3.76 3.59
C VAL A 64 3.88 -4.11 4.30
N ASP A 65 4.01 -3.72 5.56
CA ASP A 65 5.22 -3.99 6.34
C ASP A 65 5.51 -5.50 6.49
N ARG A 66 6.77 -5.89 6.27
CA ARG A 66 7.28 -7.26 6.46
C ARG A 66 7.17 -7.77 7.89
N GLN A 67 6.99 -6.89 8.88
CA GLN A 67 6.80 -7.27 10.27
C GLN A 67 5.34 -7.62 10.60
N LEU A 68 4.41 -7.39 9.67
CA LEU A 68 2.99 -7.65 9.87
C LEU A 68 2.73 -9.17 9.99
N ARG A 69 2.05 -9.58 11.06
CA ARG A 69 1.71 -10.98 11.39
C ARG A 69 0.23 -11.09 11.73
N ILE A 70 -0.32 -12.27 11.48
CA ILE A 70 -1.70 -12.64 11.85
C ILE A 70 -1.65 -13.68 12.97
N TRP A 71 -2.55 -13.55 13.94
CA TRP A 71 -2.68 -14.52 15.03
C TRP A 71 -3.39 -15.79 14.54
N ASP A 72 -2.83 -16.96 14.85
CA ASP A 72 -3.49 -18.25 14.74
C ASP A 72 -3.41 -19.06 16.05
N SER A 73 -4.03 -20.24 16.08
CA SER A 73 -4.07 -21.11 17.27
C SER A 73 -2.69 -21.58 17.76
N TYR A 74 -1.63 -21.36 16.98
CA TYR A 74 -0.25 -21.70 17.28
C TYR A 74 0.65 -20.47 17.45
N GLY A 75 0.08 -19.26 17.44
CA GLY A 75 0.77 -17.98 17.67
C GLY A 75 0.77 -17.03 16.47
N TRP A 76 1.67 -16.05 16.47
CA TRP A 76 1.82 -15.09 15.37
C TRP A 76 2.48 -15.74 14.15
N LYS A 77 1.79 -15.74 13.00
CA LYS A 77 2.33 -16.26 11.74
C LYS A 77 2.27 -15.22 10.63
N LYS A 78 3.06 -15.47 9.58
CA LYS A 78 3.06 -14.65 8.36
C LYS A 78 1.71 -14.80 7.63
N SER A 79 1.20 -13.70 7.09
CA SER A 79 0.04 -13.76 6.21
C SER A 79 0.48 -14.27 4.83
N ARG A 80 -0.22 -15.27 4.29
CA ARG A 80 -0.01 -15.76 2.92
C ARG A 80 -0.51 -14.79 1.84
N HIS A 81 -1.30 -13.79 2.22
CA HIS A 81 -1.98 -12.87 1.32
C HIS A 81 -1.29 -11.51 1.19
N LEU A 82 -0.20 -11.30 1.93
CA LEU A 82 0.55 -10.06 1.93
C LEU A 82 1.90 -10.35 1.29
N ASP A 83 2.11 -9.83 0.08
CA ASP A 83 3.39 -9.96 -0.59
C ASP A 83 4.41 -9.10 0.16
N GLU A 84 5.39 -9.78 0.78
CA GLU A 84 6.42 -9.17 1.63
C GLU A 84 7.55 -8.55 0.78
N THR A 85 7.52 -8.60 -0.54
CA THR A 85 8.69 -8.27 -1.37
C THR A 85 9.14 -6.81 -1.27
N LEU A 86 8.26 -5.86 -0.95
CA LEU A 86 8.58 -4.44 -0.84
C LEU A 86 8.90 -3.98 0.60
N THR A 87 10.16 -3.60 0.81
CA THR A 87 10.66 -3.05 2.07
C THR A 87 10.34 -1.56 2.20
N PRO A 88 10.42 -0.97 3.41
CA PRO A 88 10.47 0.49 3.61
C PRO A 88 11.47 1.23 2.72
N TYR A 89 12.43 0.54 2.10
CA TYR A 89 13.40 1.13 1.16
C TYR A 89 12.75 1.58 -0.16
N GLU A 90 11.78 0.82 -0.70
CA GLU A 90 11.02 1.29 -1.88
C GLU A 90 10.05 2.42 -1.51
N PHE A 91 9.61 2.50 -0.25
CA PHE A 91 8.87 3.66 0.27
C PHE A 91 9.71 4.95 0.35
N LEU A 92 11.05 4.84 0.29
CA LEU A 92 11.99 5.96 0.43
C LEU A 92 12.54 6.45 -0.91
N GLN A 93 12.43 5.65 -1.98
CA GLN A 93 12.75 6.13 -3.33
C GLN A 93 11.59 7.00 -3.80
N LYS A 94 11.68 8.29 -3.43
CA LYS A 94 11.06 9.35 -4.22
C LYS A 94 11.77 9.32 -5.57
N ASP A 95 11.16 8.68 -6.56
CA ASP A 95 11.37 9.09 -7.95
C ASP A 95 11.04 10.58 -8.09
#